data_AF-A0A7W4ETR4-F1
#
_entry.id   AF-A0A7W4ETR4-F1
#
_cell.length_a   1.000
_cell.length_b   1.000
_cell.length_c   1.000
_cell.angle_alpha   90.00
_cell.angle_beta   90.00
_cell.angle_gamma   90.00
#
_symmetry.space_group_name_H-M   'P 1'
#
loop_
_entity.id
_entity.type
_entity.pdbx_description
1 polymer ?
#
loop_
_entity_poly.entity_id
_entity_poly.type
_entity_poly.pdbx_seq_one_letter_code
_entity_poly.pdbx_strand_id
1 'polypeptide(L)'
;MTGERYKALKSIEICKRLFARFDEIWFIGHRADLCRVLLDLGVIQKNKIRVIHTLNLLGLDIDAKSIITPDVSLLDFMSIQNTISKEVDDRIKESKLAHKRVVIVTHSPNKSLDKAISNNNASDYVTVVSPCTSYLYEILEQKNTLNSIFKQIEPTCNIEDYLIKSTKILESDTFESIREQLGGCRSLFLQQNFSAGGVGASIVNNTKDFEEAIYRSSGYELRASEYIEHAYSANGSALIMPTADGCRVYTDRLSHKLMEANILRAGGFCGIGNDWTIEWPTDINMQYRQIATAVGNVLYRVYGYAGIVGLDFLVSGREYNRLKITEINPRIQGTTPYQAYNSIFLNRTPLLLAYFIMKLGSSEDKVTLLDMLDTSSVCNKSSGLFYLKILSSSKQMKQDMNGVWQFSNTISGIRYYDKDVNMPNLYIYGSNKDLITIRCSSKKEYMNNSPVAAAYIIGRGRNVFSKACPTMTGFGANLYSTIRDEMYEK
;
A
#
# COMPACT_ATOMS: atom_id res chain seq x y z
N MET A 1 5.34 -24.56 -19.88
CA MET A 1 4.99 -23.37 -19.09
C MET A 1 3.65 -23.65 -18.43
N THR A 2 3.48 -23.47 -17.11
CA THR A 2 2.17 -23.71 -16.47
C THR A 2 1.15 -22.67 -16.96
N GLY A 3 -0.14 -23.02 -16.98
CA GLY A 3 -1.21 -22.10 -17.39
C GLY A 3 -1.24 -20.81 -16.56
N GLU A 4 -0.92 -20.89 -15.27
CA GLU A 4 -0.89 -19.72 -14.38
C GLU A 4 0.23 -18.73 -14.73
N ARG A 5 1.45 -19.24 -15.00
CA ARG A 5 2.58 -18.39 -15.41
C ARG A 5 2.29 -17.69 -16.74
N TYR A 6 1.59 -18.37 -17.65
CA TYR A 6 1.13 -17.75 -18.89
C TYR A 6 0.15 -16.60 -18.62
N LYS A 7 -0.85 -16.77 -17.74
CA LYS A 7 -1.80 -15.72 -17.33
C LYS A 7 -1.06 -14.47 -16.78
N ALA A 8 -0.07 -14.69 -15.90
CA ALA A 8 0.74 -13.60 -15.35
C ALA A 8 1.51 -12.84 -16.45
N LEU A 9 2.20 -13.53 -17.35
CA LEU A 9 2.92 -12.91 -18.46
C LEU A 9 1.98 -12.22 -19.47
N LYS A 10 0.80 -12.79 -19.72
CA LYS A 10 -0.21 -12.20 -20.59
C LYS A 10 -0.72 -10.87 -20.03
N SER A 11 -0.92 -10.78 -18.71
CA SER A 11 -1.32 -9.52 -18.08
C SER A 11 -0.29 -8.40 -18.27
N ILE A 12 1.01 -8.74 -18.24
CA ILE A 12 2.11 -7.81 -18.54
C ILE A 12 2.04 -7.36 -20.01
N GLU A 13 1.85 -8.28 -20.95
CA GLU A 13 1.75 -7.98 -22.38
C GLU A 13 0.56 -7.06 -22.70
N ILE A 14 -0.61 -7.33 -22.12
CA ILE A 14 -1.79 -6.49 -22.28
C ILE A 14 -1.49 -5.09 -21.75
N CYS A 15 -0.97 -4.96 -20.52
CA CYS A 15 -0.59 -3.66 -19.96
C CYS A 15 0.42 -2.91 -20.83
N LYS A 16 1.46 -3.59 -21.35
CA LYS A 16 2.43 -2.98 -22.29
C LYS A 16 1.72 -2.32 -23.46
N ARG A 17 0.80 -3.04 -24.11
CA ARG A 17 -0.01 -2.53 -25.23
C ARG A 17 -0.91 -1.37 -24.81
N LEU A 18 -1.54 -1.44 -23.63
CA LEU A 18 -2.42 -0.39 -23.13
C LEU A 18 -1.66 0.91 -22.87
N PHE A 19 -0.52 0.85 -22.18
CA PHE A 19 0.33 2.02 -21.91
C PHE A 19 1.02 2.55 -23.18
N ALA A 20 1.29 1.69 -24.17
CA ALA A 20 1.88 2.12 -25.44
C ALA A 20 1.01 3.11 -26.23
N ARG A 21 -0.31 3.15 -25.96
CA ARG A 21 -1.27 4.08 -26.58
C ARG A 21 -1.06 5.54 -26.16
N PHE A 22 -0.35 5.80 -25.08
CA PHE A 22 -0.12 7.15 -24.57
C PHE A 22 1.24 7.66 -25.03
N ASP A 23 1.29 8.95 -25.34
CA ASP A 23 2.51 9.65 -25.72
C ASP A 23 3.35 9.96 -24.47
N GLU A 24 2.69 10.23 -23.35
CA GLU A 24 3.31 10.52 -22.07
C GLU A 24 2.66 9.75 -20.92
N ILE A 25 3.49 9.37 -19.96
CA ILE A 25 3.09 8.66 -18.73
C ILE A 25 3.56 9.48 -17.55
N TRP A 26 2.62 9.78 -16.66
CA TRP A 26 2.86 10.63 -15.50
C TRP A 26 2.53 9.85 -14.23
N PHE A 27 3.36 10.04 -13.20
CA PHE A 27 3.15 9.49 -11.87
C PHE A 27 2.97 10.62 -10.87
N ILE A 28 1.80 10.70 -10.27
CA ILE A 28 1.47 11.75 -9.29
C ILE A 28 1.04 11.06 -8.00
N GLY A 29 1.63 11.42 -6.86
CA GLY A 29 1.24 10.88 -5.57
C GLY A 29 2.35 10.96 -4.53
N HIS A 30 2.26 10.14 -3.49
CA HIS A 30 3.18 10.24 -2.35
C HIS A 30 4.46 9.40 -2.51
N ARG A 31 4.48 8.41 -3.41
CA ARG A 31 5.61 7.47 -3.60
C ARG A 31 5.80 7.16 -5.09
N ALA A 32 7.05 6.89 -5.48
CA ALA A 32 7.38 6.46 -6.84
C ALA A 32 7.32 4.94 -7.06
N ASP A 33 6.92 4.16 -6.05
CA ASP A 33 6.94 2.69 -6.07
C ASP A 33 6.13 2.09 -7.23
N LEU A 34 5.01 2.71 -7.61
CA LEU A 34 4.21 2.28 -8.76
C LEU A 34 4.97 2.39 -10.07
N CYS A 35 5.66 3.51 -10.30
CA CYS A 35 6.49 3.71 -11.48
C CYS A 35 7.53 2.61 -11.60
N ARG A 36 8.21 2.31 -10.48
CA ARG A 36 9.27 1.29 -10.45
C ARG A 36 8.76 -0.10 -10.81
N VAL A 37 7.60 -0.52 -10.29
CA VAL A 37 7.02 -1.83 -10.65
C VAL A 37 6.73 -1.94 -12.14
N LEU A 38 6.17 -0.88 -12.74
CA LEU A 38 5.86 -0.90 -14.16
C LEU A 38 7.13 -0.91 -15.04
N LEU A 39 8.20 -0.24 -14.61
CA LEU A 39 9.51 -0.31 -15.27
C LEU A 39 10.16 -1.68 -15.14
N ASP A 40 10.21 -2.24 -13.92
CA ASP A 40 10.86 -3.53 -13.65
C ASP A 40 10.16 -4.67 -14.41
N LEU A 41 8.82 -4.62 -14.55
CA LEU A 41 8.04 -5.57 -15.36
C LEU A 41 8.08 -5.27 -16.87
N GLY A 42 8.74 -4.17 -17.27
CA GLY A 42 8.82 -3.71 -18.65
C GLY A 42 7.50 -3.21 -19.24
N VAL A 43 6.47 -2.97 -18.40
CA VAL A 43 5.15 -2.48 -18.83
C VAL A 43 5.25 -1.11 -19.49
N ILE A 44 6.16 -0.27 -19.00
CA ILE A 44 6.41 1.08 -19.53
C ILE A 44 7.89 1.25 -19.84
N GLN A 45 8.21 2.24 -20.67
CA GLN A 45 9.57 2.63 -21.00
C GLN A 45 9.93 3.96 -20.33
N LYS A 46 11.17 4.10 -19.86
CA LYS A 46 11.64 5.32 -19.15
C LYS A 46 11.44 6.60 -19.97
N ASN A 47 11.68 6.54 -21.29
CA ASN A 47 11.56 7.69 -22.19
C ASN A 47 10.12 8.23 -22.35
N LYS A 48 9.09 7.45 -22.00
CA LYS A 48 7.70 7.91 -21.99
C LYS A 48 7.32 8.63 -20.68
N ILE A 49 8.16 8.52 -19.65
CA ILE A 49 7.86 9.14 -18.36
C ILE A 49 8.20 10.62 -18.45
N ARG A 50 7.18 11.47 -18.27
CA ARG A 50 7.34 12.93 -18.39
C ARG A 50 7.23 13.67 -17.07
N VAL A 51 6.42 13.17 -16.15
CA VAL A 51 6.21 13.77 -14.83
C VAL A 51 6.26 12.68 -13.76
N ILE A 52 7.07 12.91 -12.72
CA ILE A 52 7.07 12.21 -11.45
C ILE A 52 6.93 13.26 -10.36
N HIS A 53 5.72 13.41 -9.85
CA HIS A 53 5.40 14.29 -8.74
C HIS A 53 5.21 13.45 -7.47
N THR A 54 6.30 13.20 -6.75
CA THR A 54 6.30 12.36 -5.54
C THR A 54 7.28 12.85 -4.48
N LEU A 55 7.04 12.48 -3.22
CA LEU A 55 7.94 12.82 -2.11
C LEU A 55 9.24 12.03 -2.08
N ASN A 56 9.22 10.80 -2.59
CA ASN A 56 10.35 9.89 -2.46
C ASN A 56 10.48 8.98 -3.68
N LEU A 57 11.70 8.94 -4.22
CA LEU A 57 12.05 8.23 -5.45
C LEU A 57 12.68 6.86 -5.15
N LEU A 58 13.36 6.70 -4.02
CA LEU A 58 13.98 5.45 -3.56
C LEU A 58 14.76 4.71 -4.67
N GLY A 59 15.74 5.42 -5.23
CA GLY A 59 16.66 4.85 -6.21
C GLY A 59 16.03 4.66 -7.59
N LEU A 60 14.93 5.37 -7.87
CA LEU A 60 14.36 5.46 -9.20
C LEU A 60 15.24 6.35 -10.09
N ASP A 61 16.00 5.70 -10.97
CA ASP A 61 16.83 6.34 -11.98
C ASP A 61 15.99 6.85 -13.17
N ILE A 62 15.61 8.13 -13.13
CA ILE A 62 14.83 8.86 -14.13
C ILE A 62 15.46 10.23 -14.37
N ASP A 63 15.24 10.77 -15.57
CA ASP A 63 15.71 12.11 -15.96
C ASP A 63 15.20 13.18 -14.98
N ALA A 64 16.13 13.96 -14.42
CA ALA A 64 15.87 15.02 -13.44
C ALA A 64 14.80 16.01 -13.92
N LYS A 65 14.70 16.28 -15.23
CA LYS A 65 13.68 17.20 -15.78
C LYS A 65 12.24 16.68 -15.65
N SER A 66 12.08 15.39 -15.37
CA SER A 66 10.79 14.75 -15.19
C SER A 66 10.35 14.77 -13.72
N ILE A 67 11.26 15.07 -12.79
CA ILE A 67 11.00 15.05 -11.35
C ILE A 67 10.51 16.42 -10.92
N ILE A 68 9.32 16.46 -10.32
CA ILE A 68 8.71 17.67 -9.80
C ILE A 68 8.49 17.48 -8.30
N THR A 69 9.31 18.11 -7.48
CA THR A 69 9.22 17.99 -6.02
C THR A 69 8.00 18.76 -5.48
N PRO A 70 7.17 18.17 -4.61
CA PRO A 70 6.11 18.91 -3.91
C PRO A 70 6.67 20.01 -2.99
N ASP A 71 5.95 21.13 -2.84
CA ASP A 71 6.40 22.25 -1.99
C ASP A 71 6.50 21.84 -0.51
N VAL A 72 7.57 22.30 0.16
CA VAL A 72 8.03 21.83 1.49
C VAL A 72 7.09 22.22 2.64
N SER A 73 6.11 23.10 2.45
CA SER A 73 5.10 23.45 3.47
C SER A 73 3.94 22.44 3.57
N LEU A 74 3.89 21.44 2.68
CA LEU A 74 2.76 20.51 2.49
C LEU A 74 2.99 19.14 3.15
N LEU A 75 3.60 19.08 4.33
CA LEU A 75 4.21 17.84 4.85
C LEU A 75 3.28 16.85 5.53
N ASP A 76 1.99 17.18 5.70
CA ASP A 76 1.01 16.18 6.12
C ASP A 76 0.46 15.41 4.91
N PHE A 77 0.06 14.16 5.15
CA PHE A 77 -0.48 13.27 4.12
C PHE A 77 -1.60 13.92 3.30
N MET A 78 -2.42 14.75 3.95
CA MET A 78 -3.55 15.40 3.31
C MET A 78 -3.15 16.48 2.33
N SER A 79 -2.12 17.24 2.65
CA SER A 79 -1.58 18.28 1.81
C SER A 79 -1.02 17.69 0.51
N ILE A 80 -0.27 16.59 0.57
CA ILE A 80 0.25 15.89 -0.63
C ILE A 80 -0.87 15.31 -1.50
N GLN A 81 -1.95 14.85 -0.89
CA GLN A 81 -3.09 14.30 -1.62
C GLN A 81 -3.98 15.36 -2.25
N ASN A 82 -3.98 16.58 -1.72
CA ASN A 82 -4.88 17.64 -2.14
C ASN A 82 -4.19 18.77 -2.89
N THR A 83 -2.90 18.64 -3.21
CA THR A 83 -2.15 19.67 -3.94
C THR A 83 -1.40 19.08 -5.11
N ILE A 84 -1.09 19.95 -6.08
CA ILE A 84 -0.11 19.71 -7.12
C ILE A 84 0.73 20.98 -7.24
N SER A 85 1.98 20.87 -7.67
CA SER A 85 2.77 22.07 -7.94
C SER A 85 2.25 22.78 -9.20
N LYS A 86 2.52 24.09 -9.30
CA LYS A 86 2.23 24.87 -10.51
C LYS A 86 2.88 24.28 -11.76
N GLU A 87 4.07 23.68 -11.63
CA GLU A 87 4.74 23.05 -12.77
C GLU A 87 3.91 21.89 -13.34
N VAL A 88 3.22 21.08 -12.51
CA VAL A 88 2.32 20.03 -13.03
C VAL A 88 1.19 20.65 -13.86
N ASP A 89 0.59 21.76 -13.39
CA ASP A 89 -0.46 22.47 -14.13
C ASP A 89 0.05 23.01 -15.47
N ASP A 90 1.26 23.58 -15.50
CA ASP A 90 1.89 24.08 -16.72
C ASP A 90 2.22 22.95 -17.71
N ARG A 91 2.67 21.78 -17.21
CA ARG A 91 2.84 20.58 -18.05
C ARG A 91 1.53 20.12 -18.68
N ILE A 92 0.39 20.26 -18.00
CA ILE A 92 -0.92 19.86 -18.56
C ILE A 92 -1.24 20.74 -19.77
N LYS A 93 -0.99 22.05 -19.66
CA LYS A 93 -1.15 23.01 -20.76
C LYS A 93 -0.24 22.66 -21.93
N GLU A 94 1.04 22.40 -21.67
CA GLU A 94 2.02 22.02 -22.70
C GLU A 94 1.57 20.77 -23.47
N SER A 95 1.22 19.70 -22.76
CA SER A 95 0.83 18.43 -23.41
C SER A 95 -0.49 18.56 -24.17
N LYS A 96 -1.44 19.36 -23.66
CA LYS A 96 -2.66 19.70 -24.39
C LYS A 96 -2.37 20.47 -25.69
N LEU A 97 -1.57 21.54 -25.62
CA LEU A 97 -1.21 22.35 -26.79
C LEU A 97 -0.46 21.53 -27.85
N ALA A 98 0.30 20.52 -27.42
CA ALA A 98 0.98 19.57 -28.29
C ALA A 98 0.09 18.38 -28.72
N HIS A 99 -1.20 18.37 -28.38
CA HIS A 99 -2.16 17.29 -28.65
C HIS A 99 -1.68 15.88 -28.23
N LYS A 100 -0.93 15.79 -27.13
CA LYS A 100 -0.41 14.53 -26.62
C LYS A 100 -1.46 13.81 -25.78
N ARG A 101 -1.58 12.51 -25.97
CA ARG A 101 -2.36 11.63 -25.08
C ARG A 101 -1.54 11.30 -23.85
N VAL A 102 -2.04 11.71 -22.70
CA VAL A 102 -1.38 11.56 -21.41
C VAL A 102 -2.15 10.55 -20.56
N VAL A 103 -1.44 9.61 -19.94
CA VAL A 103 -1.98 8.81 -18.83
C VAL A 103 -1.33 9.24 -17.53
N ILE A 104 -2.17 9.59 -16.55
CA ILE A 104 -1.73 9.93 -15.20
C ILE A 104 -2.08 8.77 -14.27
N VAL A 105 -1.07 8.12 -13.71
CA VAL A 105 -1.23 7.07 -12.71
C VAL A 105 -1.06 7.68 -11.33
N THR A 106 -2.09 7.56 -10.49
CA THR A 106 -2.05 8.06 -9.12
C THR A 106 -2.34 6.97 -8.09
N HIS A 107 -1.65 7.05 -6.94
CA HIS A 107 -1.89 6.16 -5.80
C HIS A 107 -3.26 6.41 -5.17
N SER A 108 -3.68 7.67 -5.12
CA SER A 108 -4.92 8.13 -4.49
C SER A 108 -5.52 9.26 -5.32
N PRO A 109 -6.83 9.48 -5.29
CA PRO A 109 -7.44 10.60 -5.99
C PRO A 109 -6.84 11.94 -5.51
N ASN A 110 -6.74 12.92 -6.40
CA ASN A 110 -6.19 14.24 -6.08
C ASN A 110 -7.09 15.34 -6.65
N LYS A 111 -7.76 16.07 -5.76
CA LYS A 111 -8.76 17.07 -6.12
C LYS A 111 -8.16 18.26 -6.88
N SER A 112 -6.91 18.62 -6.58
CA SER A 112 -6.21 19.70 -7.27
C SER A 112 -5.77 19.28 -8.67
N LEU A 113 -5.39 18.01 -8.86
CA LEU A 113 -5.17 17.46 -10.19
C LEU A 113 -6.45 17.48 -11.03
N ASP A 114 -7.57 17.02 -10.48
CA ASP A 114 -8.86 17.03 -11.19
C ASP A 114 -9.25 18.46 -11.61
N LYS A 115 -9.08 19.43 -10.70
CA LYS A 115 -9.29 20.86 -11.00
C LYS A 115 -8.36 21.38 -12.08
N ALA A 116 -7.07 21.04 -12.03
CA ALA A 116 -6.10 21.49 -13.03
C ALA A 116 -6.44 20.97 -14.43
N ILE A 117 -6.82 19.68 -14.55
CA ILE A 117 -7.25 19.10 -15.83
C ILE A 117 -8.50 19.83 -16.35
N SER A 118 -9.48 20.08 -15.48
CA SER A 118 -10.71 20.80 -15.83
C SER A 118 -10.45 22.25 -16.24
N ASN A 119 -9.67 23.01 -15.46
CA ASN A 119 -9.36 24.42 -15.72
C ASN A 119 -8.63 24.61 -17.05
N ASN A 120 -7.81 23.62 -17.44
CA ASN A 120 -7.11 23.64 -18.72
C ASN A 120 -7.94 23.03 -19.86
N ASN A 121 -9.18 22.58 -19.63
CA ASN A 121 -9.99 21.85 -20.61
C ASN A 121 -9.19 20.72 -21.28
N ALA A 122 -8.53 19.88 -20.47
CA ALA A 122 -7.60 18.85 -20.94
C ALA A 122 -8.17 17.42 -20.85
N SER A 123 -9.44 17.26 -20.46
CA SER A 123 -10.07 15.95 -20.21
C SER A 123 -10.07 15.02 -21.42
N ASP A 124 -10.09 15.55 -22.65
CA ASP A 124 -10.04 14.73 -23.87
C ASP A 124 -8.65 14.14 -24.15
N TYR A 125 -7.61 14.70 -23.54
CA TYR A 125 -6.21 14.34 -23.74
C TYR A 125 -5.63 13.56 -22.56
N VAL A 126 -6.19 13.76 -21.37
CA VAL A 126 -5.67 13.23 -20.11
C VAL A 126 -6.58 12.13 -19.57
N THR A 127 -6.05 10.91 -19.52
CA THR A 127 -6.69 9.79 -18.83
C THR A 127 -6.10 9.64 -17.42
N VAL A 128 -6.91 9.88 -16.38
CA VAL A 128 -6.50 9.66 -14.99
C VAL A 128 -6.86 8.24 -14.56
N VAL A 129 -5.86 7.48 -14.14
CA VAL A 129 -6.03 6.15 -13.56
C VAL A 129 -5.96 6.27 -12.04
N SER A 130 -7.14 6.43 -11.43
CA SER A 130 -7.34 6.54 -9.99
C SER A 130 -8.35 5.50 -9.47
N PRO A 131 -8.15 4.93 -8.26
CA PRO A 131 -9.03 3.88 -7.73
C PRO A 131 -10.48 4.33 -7.58
N CYS A 132 -10.69 5.59 -7.20
CA CYS A 132 -11.99 6.25 -7.11
C CYS A 132 -11.89 7.75 -7.44
N THR A 133 -12.99 8.48 -7.30
CA THR A 133 -13.01 9.95 -7.40
C THR A 133 -12.57 10.58 -6.09
N SER A 134 -12.12 11.85 -6.12
CA SER A 134 -11.77 12.58 -4.89
C SER A 134 -12.93 12.71 -3.90
N TYR A 135 -14.16 12.82 -4.41
CA TYR A 135 -15.35 12.84 -3.55
C TYR A 135 -15.52 11.52 -2.77
N LEU A 136 -15.45 10.38 -3.46
CA LEU A 136 -15.58 9.07 -2.81
C LEU A 136 -14.43 8.81 -1.83
N TYR A 137 -13.23 9.29 -2.15
CA TYR A 137 -12.06 9.18 -1.28
C TYR A 137 -12.24 9.90 0.07
N GLU A 138 -12.72 11.16 0.04
CA GLU A 138 -12.99 11.96 1.24
C GLU A 138 -13.99 11.27 2.19
N ILE A 139 -14.90 10.45 1.65
CA ILE A 139 -15.89 9.68 2.43
C ILE A 139 -15.29 8.36 2.94
N LEU A 140 -14.65 7.59 2.05
CA LEU A 140 -14.27 6.20 2.30
C LEU A 140 -12.96 6.06 3.10
N GLU A 141 -12.06 7.05 3.07
CA GLU A 141 -10.81 7.02 3.87
C GLU A 141 -11.07 7.40 5.34
N GLN A 142 -12.26 7.91 5.68
CA GLN A 142 -12.67 8.11 7.07
C GLN A 142 -12.87 6.76 7.77
N LYS A 143 -12.14 6.53 8.86
CA LYS A 143 -12.16 5.28 9.63
C LYS A 143 -13.54 4.97 10.23
N ASN A 144 -14.33 5.98 10.54
CA ASN A 144 -15.70 5.83 11.04
C ASN A 144 -16.68 5.30 9.95
N THR A 145 -16.37 5.49 8.67
CA THR A 145 -17.18 4.97 7.55
C THR A 145 -17.23 3.44 7.54
N LEU A 146 -16.22 2.77 8.10
CA LEU A 146 -16.18 1.31 8.20
C LEU A 146 -17.41 0.75 8.95
N ASN A 147 -17.84 1.40 10.03
CA ASN A 147 -19.01 0.96 10.80
C ASN A 147 -20.29 1.03 9.94
N SER A 148 -20.44 2.09 9.13
CA SER A 148 -21.57 2.24 8.21
C SER A 148 -21.55 1.18 7.11
N ILE A 149 -20.38 0.81 6.60
CA ILE A 149 -20.22 -0.29 5.63
C ILE A 149 -20.65 -1.61 6.26
N PHE A 150 -20.24 -1.89 7.50
CA PHE A 150 -20.53 -3.15 8.18
C PHE A 150 -22.01 -3.32 8.51
N LYS A 151 -22.72 -2.24 8.89
CA LYS A 151 -24.18 -2.25 9.03
C LYS A 151 -24.90 -2.67 7.75
N GLN A 152 -24.32 -2.41 6.58
CA GLN A 152 -24.87 -2.84 5.29
C GLN A 152 -24.58 -4.31 4.96
N ILE A 153 -23.64 -4.94 5.68
CA ILE A 153 -23.23 -6.33 5.51
C ILE A 153 -24.00 -7.26 6.46
N GLU A 154 -24.28 -6.83 7.70
CA GLU A 154 -24.97 -7.59 8.75
C GLU A 154 -26.17 -8.44 8.25
N PRO A 155 -27.06 -7.94 7.36
CA PRO A 155 -28.19 -8.74 6.88
C PRO A 155 -27.81 -9.95 6.02
N THR A 156 -26.57 -10.01 5.53
CA THR A 156 -26.09 -10.99 4.54
C THR A 156 -25.03 -11.95 5.08
N CYS A 157 -24.40 -11.60 6.20
CA CYS A 157 -23.37 -12.40 6.84
C CYS A 157 -23.31 -12.05 8.32
N ASN A 158 -23.20 -13.05 9.20
CA ASN A 158 -23.00 -12.83 10.62
C ASN A 158 -21.55 -12.32 10.84
N ILE A 159 -21.35 -11.03 10.57
CA ILE A 159 -20.02 -10.43 10.37
C ILE A 159 -19.57 -9.57 11.57
N GLU A 160 -20.41 -9.41 12.60
CA GLU A 160 -20.12 -8.60 13.78
C GLU A 160 -18.82 -9.02 14.49
N ASP A 161 -18.50 -10.32 14.48
CA ASP A 161 -17.26 -10.88 15.03
C ASP A 161 -15.99 -10.36 14.33
N TYR A 162 -16.10 -9.89 13.08
CA TYR A 162 -14.95 -9.45 12.28
C TYR A 162 -14.73 -7.93 12.32
N LEU A 163 -15.58 -7.16 12.98
CA LEU A 163 -15.38 -5.72 13.15
C LEU A 163 -14.80 -5.44 14.55
N ILE A 164 -13.78 -4.58 14.62
CA ILE A 164 -13.35 -4.05 15.91
C ILE A 164 -14.38 -3.03 16.38
N LYS A 165 -14.93 -3.24 17.57
CA LYS A 165 -15.83 -2.28 18.22
C LYS A 165 -15.16 -0.91 18.28
N SER A 166 -15.88 0.09 17.81
CA SER A 166 -15.36 1.44 17.72
C SER A 166 -16.45 2.49 17.73
N THR A 167 -16.08 3.69 18.16
CA THR A 167 -16.97 4.84 18.23
C THR A 167 -16.21 6.12 17.89
N LYS A 168 -16.95 7.15 17.47
CA LYS A 168 -16.44 8.50 17.33
C LYS A 168 -16.36 9.14 18.71
N ILE A 169 -15.29 9.88 18.98
CA ILE A 169 -15.15 10.65 20.22
C ILE A 169 -15.85 12.01 20.08
N LEU A 170 -16.65 12.36 21.07
CA LEU A 170 -17.34 13.64 21.24
C LEU A 170 -16.65 14.47 22.34
N GLU A 171 -16.90 15.79 22.36
CA GLU A 171 -16.25 16.71 23.32
C GLU A 171 -16.54 16.37 24.79
N SER A 172 -17.71 15.81 25.08
CA SER A 172 -18.11 15.42 26.44
C SER A 172 -17.61 14.05 26.88
N ASP A 173 -16.99 13.28 25.98
CA ASP A 173 -16.59 11.92 26.27
C ASP A 173 -15.37 11.88 27.20
N THR A 174 -15.44 10.99 28.18
CA THR A 174 -14.33 10.62 29.06
C THR A 174 -13.79 9.24 28.70
N PHE A 175 -12.57 8.93 29.15
CA PHE A 175 -11.98 7.60 29.01
C PHE A 175 -12.95 6.48 29.44
N GLU A 176 -13.61 6.64 30.59
CA GLU A 176 -14.53 5.61 31.11
C GLU A 176 -15.83 5.53 30.33
N SER A 177 -16.40 6.66 29.89
CA SER A 177 -17.60 6.65 29.07
C SER A 177 -17.38 5.91 27.74
N ILE A 178 -16.23 6.08 27.10
CA ILE A 178 -15.89 5.37 25.86
C ILE A 178 -15.63 3.88 26.14
N ARG A 179 -14.91 3.56 27.22
CA ARG A 179 -14.71 2.16 27.64
C ARG A 179 -16.04 1.44 27.81
N GLU A 180 -16.98 2.06 28.52
CA GLU A 180 -18.32 1.53 28.76
C GLU A 180 -19.09 1.34 27.45
N GLN A 181 -19.11 2.34 26.55
CA GLN A 181 -19.72 2.23 25.22
C GLN A 181 -19.16 1.06 24.40
N LEU A 182 -17.86 0.76 24.55
CA LEU A 182 -17.19 -0.35 23.85
C LEU A 182 -17.28 -1.69 24.58
N GLY A 183 -18.04 -1.77 25.68
CA GLY A 183 -18.29 -3.00 26.44
C GLY A 183 -17.28 -3.29 27.54
N GLY A 184 -16.70 -2.25 28.16
CA GLY A 184 -15.82 -2.36 29.33
C GLY A 184 -14.39 -2.81 29.02
N CYS A 185 -13.91 -2.58 27.80
CA CYS A 185 -12.55 -2.96 27.40
C CYS A 185 -11.45 -2.36 28.28
N ARG A 186 -10.29 -3.03 28.41
CA ARG A 186 -9.22 -2.56 29.31
C ARG A 186 -8.54 -1.29 28.81
N SER A 187 -8.20 -1.28 27.52
CA SER A 187 -7.41 -0.24 26.87
C SER A 187 -8.07 0.17 25.56
N LEU A 188 -7.90 1.43 25.20
CA LEU A 188 -8.41 2.01 23.97
C LEU A 188 -7.27 2.23 22.97
N PHE A 189 -7.62 2.17 21.70
CA PHE A 189 -6.80 2.65 20.60
C PHE A 189 -7.48 3.88 19.99
N LEU A 190 -6.85 5.03 20.16
CA LEU A 190 -7.30 6.30 19.59
C LEU A 190 -6.59 6.56 18.28
N GLN A 191 -7.31 7.08 17.29
CA GLN A 191 -6.75 7.49 16.01
C GLN A 191 -7.55 8.63 15.40
N GLN A 192 -6.88 9.54 14.70
CA GLN A 192 -7.53 10.52 13.84
C GLN A 192 -8.42 9.80 12.83
N ASN A 193 -9.68 10.23 12.69
CA ASN A 193 -10.66 9.61 11.81
C ASN A 193 -10.19 9.61 10.35
N PHE A 194 -9.44 10.65 9.96
CA PHE A 194 -8.92 10.81 8.62
C PHE A 194 -7.42 11.09 8.68
N SER A 195 -6.63 10.03 8.45
CA SER A 195 -5.17 10.06 8.60
C SER A 195 -4.53 8.85 7.94
N ALA A 196 -3.20 8.90 7.76
CA ALA A 196 -2.42 7.77 7.26
C ALA A 196 -1.16 7.51 8.12
N GLY A 197 -0.62 6.30 8.01
CA GLY A 197 0.69 5.97 8.56
C GLY A 197 0.78 5.97 10.09
N GLY A 198 -0.35 5.84 10.79
CA GLY A 198 -0.40 5.83 12.26
C GLY A 198 -0.22 7.22 12.90
N VAL A 199 -0.33 8.30 12.12
CA VAL A 199 -0.31 9.67 12.64
C VAL A 199 -1.50 9.88 13.58
N GLY A 200 -1.22 10.42 14.76
CA GLY A 200 -2.23 10.68 15.80
C GLY A 200 -2.80 9.41 16.44
N ALA A 201 -2.19 8.25 16.23
CA ALA A 201 -2.61 7.00 16.84
C ALA A 201 -1.98 6.82 18.23
N SER A 202 -2.75 6.35 19.22
CA SER A 202 -2.23 6.12 20.57
C SER A 202 -2.95 4.96 21.27
N ILE A 203 -2.22 4.26 22.14
CA ILE A 203 -2.82 3.33 23.11
C ILE A 203 -3.08 4.13 24.37
N VAL A 204 -4.30 4.02 24.89
CA VAL A 204 -4.79 4.76 26.05
C VAL A 204 -5.23 3.77 27.11
N ASN A 205 -4.63 3.83 28.29
CA ASN A 205 -4.89 2.87 29.38
C ASN A 205 -5.60 3.50 30.58
N ASN A 206 -5.70 4.83 30.61
CA ASN A 206 -6.26 5.60 31.72
C ASN A 206 -6.71 6.99 31.26
N THR A 207 -7.39 7.73 32.15
CA THR A 207 -7.88 9.09 31.89
C THR A 207 -6.79 10.07 31.48
N LYS A 208 -5.61 10.03 32.09
CA LYS A 208 -4.51 10.93 31.76
C LYS A 208 -3.99 10.68 30.33
N ASP A 209 -3.80 9.42 29.95
CA ASP A 209 -3.41 9.03 28.59
C ASP A 209 -4.45 9.55 27.57
N PHE A 210 -5.74 9.49 27.93
CA PHE A 210 -6.84 9.93 27.09
C PHE A 210 -6.79 11.45 26.87
N GLU A 211 -6.69 12.23 27.95
CA GLU A 211 -6.58 13.69 27.88
C GLU A 211 -5.35 14.14 27.07
N GLU A 212 -4.20 13.47 27.25
CA GLU A 212 -3.01 13.74 26.46
C GLU A 212 -3.22 13.44 24.97
N ALA A 213 -3.87 12.33 24.62
CA ALA A 213 -4.16 11.94 23.25
C ALA A 213 -5.13 12.93 22.56
N ILE A 214 -6.16 13.38 23.28
CA ILE A 214 -7.12 14.39 22.83
C ILE A 214 -6.39 15.71 22.59
N TYR A 215 -5.59 16.18 23.55
CA TYR A 215 -4.84 17.43 23.44
C TYR A 215 -3.89 17.43 22.23
N ARG A 216 -3.12 16.35 22.03
CA ARG A 216 -2.20 16.20 20.90
C ARG A 216 -2.91 16.17 19.54
N SER A 217 -4.19 15.82 19.53
CA SER A 217 -5.00 15.69 18.32
C SER A 217 -6.05 16.80 18.22
N SER A 218 -5.88 17.92 18.94
CA SER A 218 -6.78 19.06 18.91
C SER A 218 -7.01 19.55 17.48
N GLY A 219 -8.28 19.81 17.14
CA GLY A 219 -8.70 20.21 15.79
C GLY A 219 -8.99 19.05 14.82
N TYR A 220 -8.80 17.80 15.23
CA TYR A 220 -9.10 16.62 14.42
C TYR A 220 -10.24 15.80 15.03
N GLU A 221 -11.08 15.23 14.17
CA GLU A 221 -12.04 14.20 14.61
C GLU A 221 -11.30 12.91 14.95
N LEU A 222 -11.66 12.28 16.07
CA LEU A 222 -11.05 11.05 16.56
C LEU A 222 -12.03 9.88 16.57
N ARG A 223 -11.47 8.69 16.37
CA ARG A 223 -12.11 7.40 16.57
C ARG A 223 -11.42 6.68 17.71
N ALA A 224 -12.20 6.14 18.62
CA ALA A 224 -11.74 5.17 19.61
C ALA A 224 -12.16 3.76 19.19
N SER A 225 -11.30 2.77 19.42
CA SER A 225 -11.64 1.36 19.33
C SER A 225 -11.04 0.57 20.48
N GLU A 226 -11.53 -0.64 20.72
CA GLU A 226 -10.86 -1.59 21.61
C GLU A 226 -9.40 -1.80 21.15
N TYR A 227 -8.45 -1.72 22.08
CA TYR A 227 -7.08 -2.15 21.83
C TYR A 227 -6.95 -3.66 22.06
N ILE A 228 -6.52 -4.38 21.03
CA ILE A 228 -6.35 -5.84 21.09
C ILE A 228 -4.88 -6.15 21.35
N GLU A 229 -4.56 -6.48 22.60
CA GLU A 229 -3.21 -6.86 23.00
C GLU A 229 -2.69 -8.07 22.20
N HIS A 230 -1.41 -8.02 21.83
CA HIS A 230 -0.69 -9.08 21.11
C HIS A 230 -1.28 -9.49 19.75
N ALA A 231 -2.23 -8.72 19.21
CA ALA A 231 -2.77 -8.98 17.89
C ALA A 231 -1.72 -8.76 16.81
N TYR A 232 -1.76 -9.61 15.80
CA TYR A 232 -0.87 -9.49 14.65
C TYR A 232 -1.52 -8.59 13.60
N SER A 233 -0.86 -7.50 13.19
CA SER A 233 -1.36 -6.70 12.07
C SER A 233 -1.18 -7.44 10.74
N ALA A 234 -2.17 -7.34 9.87
CA ALA A 234 -2.14 -7.96 8.56
C ALA A 234 -2.66 -6.95 7.51
N ASN A 235 -2.07 -6.98 6.32
CA ASN A 235 -2.48 -6.10 5.22
C ASN A 235 -2.88 -6.94 4.01
N GLY A 236 -4.03 -6.60 3.45
CA GLY A 236 -4.58 -7.17 2.24
C GLY A 236 -4.96 -6.08 1.24
N SER A 237 -5.19 -6.50 0.01
CA SER A 237 -5.72 -5.66 -1.06
C SER A 237 -6.75 -6.45 -1.85
N ALA A 238 -7.80 -5.77 -2.25
CA ALA A 238 -8.84 -6.32 -3.10
C ALA A 238 -9.02 -5.47 -4.37
N LEU A 239 -9.32 -6.11 -5.48
CA LEU A 239 -9.78 -5.50 -6.72
C LEU A 239 -11.28 -5.74 -6.85
N ILE A 240 -12.05 -4.65 -6.89
CA ILE A 240 -13.50 -4.68 -7.14
C ILE A 240 -13.71 -4.43 -8.64
N MET A 241 -14.09 -5.47 -9.36
CA MET A 241 -14.25 -5.46 -10.81
C MET A 241 -15.74 -5.52 -11.18
N PRO A 242 -16.28 -4.51 -11.89
CA PRO A 242 -17.65 -4.54 -12.39
C PRO A 242 -17.87 -5.72 -13.36
N THR A 243 -19.02 -6.35 -13.25
CA THR A 243 -19.52 -7.40 -14.15
C THR A 243 -20.95 -7.09 -14.58
N ALA A 244 -21.49 -7.82 -15.55
CA ALA A 244 -22.84 -7.58 -16.05
C ALA A 244 -23.94 -7.76 -14.98
N ASP A 245 -23.67 -8.57 -13.96
CA ASP A 245 -24.55 -8.95 -12.86
C ASP A 245 -24.20 -8.29 -11.51
N GLY A 246 -23.22 -7.37 -11.49
CA GLY A 246 -22.79 -6.69 -10.27
C GLY A 246 -21.28 -6.46 -10.25
N CYS A 247 -20.59 -7.08 -9.29
CA CYS A 247 -19.13 -7.05 -9.24
C CYS A 247 -18.54 -8.38 -8.78
N ARG A 248 -17.29 -8.62 -9.18
CA ARG A 248 -16.42 -9.66 -8.61
C ARG A 248 -15.33 -9.01 -7.78
N VAL A 249 -15.03 -9.63 -6.64
CA VAL A 249 -13.97 -9.19 -5.74
C VAL A 249 -12.84 -10.20 -5.75
N TYR A 250 -11.64 -9.72 -6.09
CA TYR A 250 -10.43 -10.53 -6.11
C TYR A 250 -9.46 -10.03 -5.06
N THR A 251 -8.75 -10.91 -4.36
CA THR A 251 -7.87 -10.53 -3.25
C THR A 251 -6.43 -10.98 -3.49
N ASP A 252 -5.47 -10.12 -3.16
CA ASP A 252 -4.07 -10.53 -3.00
C ASP A 252 -3.88 -11.33 -1.71
N ARG A 253 -2.72 -12.00 -1.54
CA ARG A 253 -2.40 -12.77 -0.33
C ARG A 253 -2.29 -11.84 0.90
N LEU A 254 -2.94 -12.20 2.00
CA LEU A 254 -2.83 -11.47 3.26
C LEU A 254 -1.38 -11.53 3.80
N SER A 255 -0.81 -10.39 4.19
CA SER A 255 0.55 -10.29 4.74
C SER A 255 0.58 -10.49 6.26
N HIS A 256 1.77 -10.81 6.79
CA HIS A 256 2.11 -10.48 8.18
C HIS A 256 2.74 -9.08 8.18
N LYS A 257 2.15 -8.11 8.89
CA LYS A 257 2.63 -6.72 8.97
C LYS A 257 3.13 -6.45 10.39
N LEU A 258 4.41 -6.13 10.50
CA LEU A 258 4.98 -5.72 11.79
C LEU A 258 4.85 -4.21 11.95
N MET A 259 4.27 -3.80 13.07
CA MET A 259 4.11 -2.40 13.48
C MET A 259 5.12 -2.09 14.59
N GLU A 260 5.81 -0.97 14.50
CA GLU A 260 6.69 -0.51 15.57
C GLU A 260 6.20 0.84 16.11
N ALA A 261 6.00 0.90 17.42
CA ALA A 261 5.52 2.08 18.13
C ALA A 261 6.65 3.08 18.44
N ASN A 262 7.93 2.69 18.30
CA ASN A 262 9.06 3.39 18.92
C ASN A 262 10.11 3.97 17.96
N ILE A 263 10.00 3.77 16.64
CA ILE A 263 11.15 4.05 15.76
C ILE A 263 11.47 5.55 15.68
N LEU A 264 10.49 6.44 15.80
CA LEU A 264 10.67 7.88 15.57
C LEU A 264 9.91 8.74 16.59
N ARG A 265 10.27 8.61 17.87
CA ARG A 265 10.11 9.54 19.03
C ARG A 265 8.81 10.37 19.23
N ALA A 266 7.74 10.16 18.46
CA ALA A 266 6.51 10.95 18.54
C ALA A 266 5.23 10.08 18.59
N GLY A 267 5.30 8.92 19.25
CA GLY A 267 4.11 8.14 19.60
C GLY A 267 3.27 7.61 18.43
N GLY A 268 3.84 7.44 17.24
CA GLY A 268 3.14 6.90 16.07
C GLY A 268 3.44 5.43 15.79
N PHE A 269 2.44 4.70 15.30
CA PHE A 269 2.59 3.31 14.84
C PHE A 269 3.01 3.27 13.36
N CYS A 270 4.25 2.92 13.06
CA CYS A 270 4.71 2.77 11.67
C CYS A 270 4.94 1.29 11.33
N GLY A 271 4.44 0.87 10.16
CA GLY A 271 4.68 -0.47 9.66
C GLY A 271 6.11 -0.62 9.11
N ILE A 272 6.91 -1.50 9.71
CA ILE A 272 8.30 -1.80 9.32
C ILE A 272 8.38 -2.63 8.04
N GLY A 273 7.28 -3.25 7.62
CA GLY A 273 7.30 -4.12 6.45
C GLY A 273 6.13 -5.07 6.39
N ASN A 274 6.15 -5.93 5.38
CA ASN A 274 5.17 -6.98 5.14
C ASN A 274 5.90 -8.27 4.75
N ASP A 275 5.44 -9.38 5.29
CA ASP A 275 5.98 -10.70 5.01
C ASP A 275 4.89 -11.63 4.48
N TRP A 276 5.05 -12.11 3.25
CA TRP A 276 4.21 -13.10 2.58
C TRP A 276 4.89 -14.46 2.45
N THR A 277 6.10 -14.62 2.98
CA THR A 277 6.82 -15.90 3.01
C THR A 277 6.11 -16.91 3.93
N ILE A 278 5.39 -16.40 4.93
CA ILE A 278 4.59 -17.14 5.91
C ILE A 278 3.16 -17.27 5.41
N GLU A 279 2.58 -18.47 5.52
CA GLU A 279 1.15 -18.68 5.24
C GLU A 279 0.33 -18.50 6.52
N TRP A 280 -0.73 -17.69 6.41
CA TRP A 280 -1.78 -17.68 7.41
C TRP A 280 -2.52 -19.03 7.43
N PRO A 281 -3.04 -19.47 8.58
CA PRO A 281 -3.97 -20.59 8.65
C PRO A 281 -5.14 -20.47 7.64
N THR A 282 -5.66 -21.61 7.17
CA THR A 282 -6.70 -21.66 6.12
C THR A 282 -7.96 -20.91 6.51
N ASP A 283 -8.39 -21.02 7.77
CA ASP A 283 -9.50 -20.28 8.37
C ASP A 283 -9.32 -18.76 8.29
N ILE A 284 -8.14 -18.23 8.63
CA ILE A 284 -7.83 -16.80 8.50
C ILE A 284 -7.93 -16.34 7.03
N ASN A 285 -7.40 -17.14 6.10
CA ASN A 285 -7.49 -16.81 4.67
C ASN A 285 -8.94 -16.86 4.15
N MET A 286 -9.77 -17.77 4.66
CA MET A 286 -11.20 -17.81 4.31
C MET A 286 -11.94 -16.59 4.86
N GLN A 287 -11.73 -16.25 6.13
CA GLN A 287 -12.30 -15.05 6.76
C GLN A 287 -11.91 -13.78 5.98
N TYR A 288 -10.64 -13.64 5.61
CA TYR A 288 -10.16 -12.53 4.81
C TYR A 288 -10.91 -12.39 3.48
N ARG A 289 -11.08 -13.47 2.72
CA ARG A 289 -11.81 -13.44 1.44
C ARG A 289 -13.28 -13.12 1.63
N GLN A 290 -13.92 -13.68 2.66
CA GLN A 290 -15.31 -13.40 3.00
C GLN A 290 -15.50 -11.91 3.32
N ILE A 291 -14.68 -11.34 4.20
CA ILE A 291 -14.74 -9.93 4.57
C ILE A 291 -14.47 -9.04 3.35
N ALA A 292 -13.41 -9.32 2.59
CA ALA A 292 -13.06 -8.55 1.40
C ALA A 292 -14.18 -8.56 0.37
N THR A 293 -14.80 -9.72 0.13
CA THR A 293 -15.94 -9.86 -0.80
C THR A 293 -17.15 -9.07 -0.31
N ALA A 294 -17.50 -9.18 0.98
CA ALA A 294 -18.63 -8.46 1.55
C ALA A 294 -18.43 -6.94 1.50
N VAL A 295 -17.25 -6.46 1.92
CA VAL A 295 -16.87 -5.04 1.81
C VAL A 295 -16.90 -4.59 0.36
N GLY A 296 -16.31 -5.35 -0.57
CA GLY A 296 -16.26 -4.99 -1.98
C GLY A 296 -17.64 -4.90 -2.63
N ASN A 297 -18.55 -5.83 -2.30
CA ASN A 297 -19.93 -5.80 -2.77
C ASN A 297 -20.69 -4.55 -2.27
N VAL A 298 -20.51 -4.18 -0.99
CA VAL A 298 -21.11 -2.94 -0.45
C VAL A 298 -20.50 -1.70 -1.10
N LEU A 299 -19.18 -1.65 -1.23
CA LEU A 299 -18.47 -0.54 -1.89
C LEU A 299 -18.96 -0.34 -3.33
N TYR A 300 -19.16 -1.42 -4.08
CA TYR A 300 -19.72 -1.33 -5.43
C TYR A 300 -21.19 -0.89 -5.43
N ARG A 301 -22.06 -1.58 -4.68
CA ARG A 301 -23.52 -1.35 -4.69
C ARG A 301 -23.91 0.02 -4.16
N VAL A 302 -23.29 0.47 -3.07
CA VAL A 302 -23.69 1.70 -2.35
C VAL A 302 -22.92 2.91 -2.86
N TYR A 303 -21.64 2.75 -3.21
CA TYR A 303 -20.75 3.86 -3.56
C TYR A 303 -20.30 3.87 -5.02
N GLY A 304 -20.69 2.88 -5.83
CA GLY A 304 -20.23 2.75 -7.22
C GLY A 304 -18.73 2.51 -7.35
N TYR A 305 -18.08 2.00 -6.30
CA TYR A 305 -16.62 1.85 -6.26
C TYR A 305 -16.14 0.73 -7.19
N ALA A 306 -15.22 1.04 -8.10
CA ALA A 306 -14.59 0.09 -9.01
C ALA A 306 -13.09 0.35 -9.10
N GLY A 307 -12.29 -0.45 -8.41
CA GLY A 307 -10.86 -0.18 -8.24
C GLY A 307 -10.20 -1.09 -7.22
N ILE A 308 -8.91 -0.81 -6.95
CA ILE A 308 -8.20 -1.43 -5.84
C ILE A 308 -8.60 -0.75 -4.53
N VAL A 309 -8.86 -1.53 -3.50
CA VAL A 309 -9.05 -1.09 -2.12
C VAL A 309 -8.07 -1.84 -1.22
N GLY A 310 -7.40 -1.11 -0.34
CA GLY A 310 -6.58 -1.67 0.72
C GLY A 310 -7.42 -2.03 1.94
N LEU A 311 -7.11 -3.16 2.56
CA LEU A 311 -7.83 -3.69 3.72
C LEU A 311 -6.80 -4.04 4.80
N ASP A 312 -6.88 -3.37 5.95
CA ASP A 312 -5.99 -3.67 7.08
C ASP A 312 -6.77 -4.43 8.16
N PHE A 313 -6.09 -5.38 8.79
CA PHE A 313 -6.67 -6.29 9.75
C PHE A 313 -5.78 -6.48 10.98
N LEU A 314 -6.39 -7.01 12.04
CA LEU A 314 -5.75 -7.63 13.18
C LEU A 314 -6.12 -9.11 13.23
N VAL A 315 -5.16 -9.98 13.50
CA VAL A 315 -5.37 -11.38 13.84
C VAL A 315 -5.23 -11.51 15.35
N SER A 316 -6.35 -11.68 16.06
CA SER A 316 -6.39 -11.71 17.52
C SER A 316 -6.04 -13.10 18.04
N GLY A 317 -4.84 -13.26 18.62
CA GLY A 317 -4.38 -14.45 19.35
C GLY A 317 -4.38 -15.76 18.55
N ARG A 318 -3.31 -16.56 18.63
CA ARG A 318 -3.26 -17.87 17.96
C ARG A 318 -4.37 -18.85 18.38
N GLU A 319 -4.92 -18.67 19.59
CA GLU A 319 -5.96 -19.55 20.14
C GLU A 319 -7.35 -19.25 19.59
N TYR A 320 -7.65 -17.97 19.29
CA TYR A 320 -8.97 -17.57 18.79
C TYR A 320 -9.04 -17.51 17.27
N ASN A 321 -7.89 -17.27 16.60
CA ASN A 321 -7.74 -17.30 15.15
C ASN A 321 -8.85 -16.49 14.43
N ARG A 322 -9.18 -15.32 14.99
CA ARG A 322 -10.16 -14.40 14.42
C ARG A 322 -9.47 -13.25 13.73
N LEU A 323 -9.94 -12.95 12.52
CA LEU A 323 -9.51 -11.81 11.73
C LEU A 323 -10.48 -10.65 11.94
N LYS A 324 -9.99 -9.51 12.40
CA LYS A 324 -10.81 -8.30 12.55
C LYS A 324 -10.32 -7.20 11.61
N ILE A 325 -11.20 -6.61 10.83
CA ILE A 325 -10.87 -5.47 9.97
C ILE A 325 -10.71 -4.20 10.82
N THR A 326 -9.69 -3.40 10.51
CA THR A 326 -9.40 -2.14 11.22
C THR A 326 -9.74 -0.91 10.40
N GLU A 327 -9.46 -0.95 9.10
CA GLU A 327 -9.64 0.18 8.18
C GLU A 327 -9.77 -0.31 6.73
N ILE A 328 -10.48 0.49 5.93
CA ILE A 328 -10.46 0.41 4.48
C ILE A 328 -9.65 1.60 3.94
N ASN A 329 -8.93 1.38 2.87
CA ASN A 329 -8.12 2.40 2.21
C ASN A 329 -8.54 2.46 0.73
N PRO A 330 -9.41 3.39 0.29
CA PRO A 330 -9.90 3.54 -1.09
C PRO A 330 -8.82 4.01 -2.10
N ARG A 331 -7.64 3.39 -2.06
CA ARG A 331 -6.43 3.80 -2.76
C ARG A 331 -5.48 2.62 -2.98
N ILE A 332 -4.52 2.81 -3.89
CA ILE A 332 -3.38 1.91 -4.05
C ILE A 332 -2.43 2.13 -2.87
N GLN A 333 -2.41 1.18 -1.95
CA GLN A 333 -1.55 1.23 -0.77
C GLN A 333 -0.07 1.11 -1.14
N GLY A 334 0.82 1.53 -0.24
CA GLY A 334 2.26 1.36 -0.42
C GLY A 334 2.71 -0.10 -0.55
N THR A 335 1.87 -1.07 -0.14
CA THR A 335 2.12 -2.51 -0.27
C THR A 335 1.74 -3.09 -1.63
N THR A 336 0.80 -2.45 -2.36
CA THR A 336 0.29 -2.96 -3.64
C THR A 336 1.38 -3.15 -4.70
N PRO A 337 2.38 -2.27 -4.86
CA PRO A 337 3.52 -2.51 -5.75
C PRO A 337 4.27 -3.82 -5.42
N TYR A 338 4.46 -4.13 -4.15
CA TYR A 338 5.17 -5.35 -3.73
C TYR A 338 4.31 -6.60 -3.86
N GLN A 339 2.99 -6.48 -3.66
CA GLN A 339 2.06 -7.56 -3.99
C GLN A 339 2.06 -7.91 -5.47
N ALA A 340 2.36 -6.96 -6.35
CA ALA A 340 2.51 -7.26 -7.77
C ALA A 340 3.70 -8.19 -8.03
N TYR A 341 4.87 -7.90 -7.43
CA TYR A 341 6.00 -8.84 -7.49
C TYR A 341 5.67 -10.18 -6.83
N ASN A 342 5.00 -10.16 -5.68
CA ASN A 342 4.60 -11.36 -4.95
C ASN A 342 3.72 -12.26 -5.83
N SER A 343 2.73 -11.67 -6.52
CA SER A 343 1.86 -12.37 -7.45
C SER A 343 2.65 -12.97 -8.61
N ILE A 344 3.55 -12.22 -9.24
CA ILE A 344 4.44 -12.76 -10.29
C ILE A 344 5.25 -13.96 -9.77
N PHE A 345 5.83 -13.89 -8.56
CA PHE A 345 6.58 -15.01 -7.99
C PHE A 345 5.72 -16.24 -7.69
N LEU A 346 4.46 -16.02 -7.36
CA LEU A 346 3.48 -17.07 -7.13
C LEU A 346 2.78 -17.55 -8.43
N ASN A 347 3.27 -17.11 -9.60
CA ASN A 347 2.69 -17.34 -10.92
C ASN A 347 1.23 -16.87 -11.05
N ARG A 348 0.83 -15.84 -10.31
CA ARG A 348 -0.52 -15.27 -10.34
C ARG A 348 -0.55 -13.95 -11.09
N THR A 349 -1.70 -13.65 -11.69
CA THR A 349 -2.00 -12.34 -12.27
C THR A 349 -1.96 -11.28 -11.15
N PRO A 350 -1.06 -10.29 -11.23
CA PRO A 350 -1.03 -9.20 -10.25
C PRO A 350 -2.32 -8.38 -10.28
N LEU A 351 -2.95 -8.15 -9.11
CA LEU A 351 -4.15 -7.29 -9.04
C LEU A 351 -3.87 -5.85 -9.51
N LEU A 352 -2.63 -5.37 -9.34
CA LEU A 352 -2.20 -4.08 -9.88
C LEU A 352 -2.30 -4.03 -11.41
N LEU A 353 -1.86 -5.08 -12.11
CA LEU A 353 -1.96 -5.13 -13.58
C LEU A 353 -3.40 -5.33 -14.03
N ALA A 354 -4.14 -6.20 -13.33
CA ALA A 354 -5.57 -6.38 -13.54
C ALA A 354 -6.34 -5.07 -13.44
N TYR A 355 -6.02 -4.25 -12.45
CA TYR A 355 -6.60 -2.92 -12.28
C TYR A 355 -6.32 -1.99 -13.47
N PHE A 356 -5.09 -1.98 -14.01
CA PHE A 356 -4.79 -1.20 -15.21
C PHE A 356 -5.56 -1.71 -16.44
N ILE A 357 -5.68 -3.02 -16.61
CA ILE A 357 -6.48 -3.62 -17.69
C ILE A 357 -7.95 -3.24 -17.53
N MET A 358 -8.48 -3.27 -16.31
CA MET A 358 -9.86 -2.86 -16.01
C MET A 358 -10.12 -1.39 -16.36
N LYS A 359 -9.17 -0.49 -16.06
CA LYS A 359 -9.33 0.96 -16.26
C LYS A 359 -9.04 1.43 -17.70
N LEU A 360 -8.08 0.80 -18.39
CA LEU A 360 -7.59 1.24 -19.70
C LEU A 360 -7.98 0.30 -20.86
N GLY A 361 -8.43 -0.92 -20.55
CA GLY A 361 -8.72 -1.96 -21.53
C GLY A 361 -10.08 -1.81 -22.21
N SER A 362 -10.19 -2.41 -23.40
CA SER A 362 -11.46 -2.60 -24.10
C SER A 362 -12.36 -3.63 -23.39
N SER A 363 -13.58 -3.83 -23.90
CA SER A 363 -14.45 -4.90 -23.42
C SER A 363 -13.81 -6.29 -23.58
N GLU A 364 -13.11 -6.54 -24.69
CA GLU A 364 -12.39 -7.79 -24.94
C GLU A 364 -11.23 -8.02 -23.95
N ASP A 365 -10.50 -6.95 -23.62
CA ASP A 365 -9.44 -7.01 -22.62
C ASP A 365 -9.99 -7.40 -21.24
N LYS A 366 -11.18 -6.89 -20.89
CA LYS A 366 -11.87 -7.19 -19.63
C LYS A 366 -12.37 -8.63 -19.59
N VAL A 367 -12.88 -9.16 -20.72
CA VAL A 367 -13.25 -10.59 -20.82
C VAL A 367 -12.02 -11.47 -20.64
N THR A 368 -10.91 -11.14 -21.30
CA THR A 368 -9.63 -11.84 -21.13
C THR A 368 -9.14 -11.75 -19.69
N LEU A 369 -9.30 -10.61 -19.04
CA LEU A 369 -8.95 -10.43 -17.64
C LEU A 369 -9.74 -11.35 -16.70
N LEU A 370 -11.04 -11.51 -16.93
CA LEU A 370 -11.87 -12.40 -16.12
C LEU A 370 -11.41 -13.87 -16.19
N ASP A 371 -10.92 -14.32 -17.35
CA ASP A 371 -10.32 -15.65 -17.51
C ASP A 371 -8.95 -15.77 -16.79
N MET A 372 -8.17 -14.69 -16.79
CA MET A 372 -6.87 -14.63 -16.12
C MET A 372 -6.97 -14.58 -14.59
N LEU A 373 -8.03 -14.00 -14.02
CA LEU A 373 -8.22 -13.81 -12.58
C LEU A 373 -8.86 -15.03 -11.91
N ASP A 374 -8.36 -16.23 -12.25
CA ASP A 374 -8.89 -17.52 -11.81
C ASP A 374 -9.42 -17.52 -10.36
N THR A 375 -10.68 -17.91 -10.18
CA THR A 375 -11.36 -17.94 -8.86
C THR A 375 -10.94 -19.15 -8.01
N SER A 376 -9.98 -19.95 -8.49
CA SER A 376 -9.59 -21.19 -7.81
C SER A 376 -9.17 -20.91 -6.36
N SER A 377 -9.90 -21.53 -5.44
CA SER A 377 -9.81 -21.36 -4.00
C SER A 377 -8.45 -21.80 -3.42
N VAL A 378 -7.62 -22.46 -4.24
CA VAL A 378 -6.37 -23.08 -3.85
C VAL A 378 -5.34 -22.01 -3.49
N CYS A 379 -5.09 -21.84 -2.19
CA CYS A 379 -3.90 -21.14 -1.71
C CYS A 379 -2.68 -21.86 -2.29
N ASN A 380 -1.94 -21.18 -3.18
CA ASN A 380 -0.65 -21.67 -3.60
C ASN A 380 0.24 -21.71 -2.36
N LYS A 381 0.60 -22.92 -1.90
CA LYS A 381 1.46 -23.16 -0.73
C LYS A 381 2.90 -22.65 -0.91
N SER A 382 3.22 -22.09 -2.07
CA SER A 382 4.52 -21.48 -2.32
C SER A 382 4.79 -20.31 -1.38
N SER A 383 6.03 -20.22 -0.91
CA SER A 383 6.49 -19.09 -0.08
C SER A 383 6.56 -17.83 -0.95
N GLY A 384 5.91 -16.75 -0.49
CA GLY A 384 5.93 -15.45 -1.15
C GLY A 384 7.24 -14.67 -0.95
N LEU A 385 7.16 -13.35 -1.10
CA LEU A 385 8.27 -12.43 -0.77
C LEU A 385 8.09 -11.79 0.61
N PHE A 386 9.13 -11.12 1.09
CA PHE A 386 9.03 -10.12 2.15
C PHE A 386 9.50 -8.76 1.64
N TYR A 387 9.06 -7.73 2.35
CA TYR A 387 9.41 -6.34 2.12
C TYR A 387 9.63 -5.66 3.47
N LEU A 388 10.80 -5.07 3.69
CA LEU A 388 11.15 -4.29 4.89
C LEU A 388 11.41 -2.83 4.52
N LYS A 389 11.06 -1.92 5.43
CA LYS A 389 11.29 -0.49 5.36
C LYS A 389 12.36 -0.12 6.36
N ILE A 390 13.54 0.26 5.89
CA ILE A 390 14.53 0.88 6.76
C ILE A 390 14.09 2.30 7.01
N LEU A 391 13.72 2.59 8.26
CA LEU A 391 13.43 3.94 8.71
C LEU A 391 14.73 4.56 9.22
N SER A 392 14.96 5.83 8.91
CA SER A 392 16.10 6.58 9.41
C SER A 392 15.65 7.93 9.95
N SER A 393 16.16 8.31 11.12
CA SER A 393 16.09 9.68 11.64
C SER A 393 17.22 10.57 11.10
N SER A 394 18.26 9.96 10.52
CA SER A 394 19.42 10.66 9.95
C SER A 394 19.25 10.85 8.45
N LYS A 395 19.46 12.08 7.98
CA LYS A 395 19.37 12.45 6.56
C LYS A 395 20.63 12.12 5.76
N GLN A 396 21.71 11.69 6.40
CA GLN A 396 22.98 11.45 5.73
C GLN A 396 23.17 9.97 5.46
N MET A 397 23.07 9.61 4.18
CA MET A 397 23.43 8.29 3.69
C MET A 397 24.94 8.15 3.59
N LYS A 398 25.49 7.11 4.20
CA LYS A 398 26.89 6.71 4.10
C LYS A 398 27.20 6.21 2.69
N GLN A 399 26.39 5.27 2.19
CA GLN A 399 26.59 4.55 0.94
C GLN A 399 25.30 4.40 0.13
N ASP A 400 25.40 4.48 -1.20
CA ASP A 400 24.33 4.07 -2.12
C ASP A 400 24.30 2.53 -2.19
N MET A 401 23.20 1.94 -1.73
CA MET A 401 22.99 0.51 -1.72
C MET A 401 21.96 0.03 -2.76
N ASN A 402 21.59 0.87 -3.74
CA ASN A 402 20.66 0.46 -4.79
C ASN A 402 21.20 -0.72 -5.60
N GLY A 403 20.42 -1.80 -5.67
CA GLY A 403 20.78 -2.98 -6.45
C GLY A 403 20.50 -4.29 -5.73
N VAL A 404 21.19 -5.33 -6.16
CA VAL A 404 20.98 -6.70 -5.73
C VAL A 404 22.18 -7.13 -4.90
N TRP A 405 21.88 -7.73 -3.77
CA TRP A 405 22.87 -8.11 -2.78
C TRP A 405 22.66 -9.54 -2.33
N GLN A 406 23.75 -10.23 -2.04
CA GLN A 406 23.75 -11.50 -1.37
C GLN A 406 23.95 -11.29 0.13
N PHE A 407 23.01 -11.78 0.92
CA PHE A 407 23.04 -11.73 2.37
C PHE A 407 23.04 -13.15 2.94
N SER A 408 24.17 -13.56 3.52
CA SER A 408 24.31 -14.86 4.18
C SER A 408 24.37 -14.68 5.69
N ASN A 409 23.65 -15.51 6.43
CA ASN A 409 23.78 -15.55 7.90
C ASN A 409 25.10 -16.15 8.39
N THR A 410 25.80 -16.90 7.53
CA THR A 410 27.03 -17.62 7.92
C THR A 410 28.29 -16.79 7.71
N ILE A 411 28.21 -15.75 6.89
CA ILE A 411 29.30 -14.82 6.63
C ILE A 411 28.80 -13.48 7.15
N SER A 412 29.40 -12.96 8.21
CA SER A 412 29.12 -11.62 8.71
C SER A 412 29.43 -10.59 7.61
N GLY A 413 28.45 -10.29 6.76
CA GLY A 413 28.60 -9.36 5.66
C GLY A 413 27.55 -9.49 4.57
N ILE A 414 27.32 -8.38 3.90
CA ILE A 414 26.53 -8.29 2.69
C ILE A 414 27.46 -8.12 1.49
N ARG A 415 27.22 -8.86 0.41
CA ARG A 415 28.03 -8.77 -0.81
C ARG A 415 27.20 -8.24 -1.95
N TYR A 416 27.71 -7.22 -2.62
CA TYR A 416 27.08 -6.71 -3.82
C TYR A 416 27.10 -7.77 -4.93
N TYR A 417 25.96 -8.00 -5.56
CA TYR A 417 25.82 -8.97 -6.63
C TYR A 417 25.81 -8.26 -7.99
N ASP A 418 24.81 -7.41 -8.23
CA ASP A 418 24.65 -6.70 -9.51
C ASP A 418 23.66 -5.51 -9.39
N LYS A 419 23.85 -4.46 -10.20
CA LYS A 419 22.93 -3.31 -10.37
C LYS A 419 21.94 -3.53 -11.51
N ASP A 420 22.33 -4.31 -12.52
CA ASP A 420 21.62 -4.37 -13.80
C ASP A 420 20.56 -5.48 -13.84
N VAL A 421 20.49 -6.30 -12.78
CA VAL A 421 19.47 -7.35 -12.67
C VAL A 421 18.19 -6.77 -12.07
N ASN A 422 17.15 -6.67 -12.90
CA ASN A 422 15.82 -6.30 -12.41
C ASN A 422 15.21 -7.44 -11.56
N MET A 423 14.33 -7.05 -10.62
CA MET A 423 13.66 -7.98 -9.70
C MET A 423 13.04 -9.20 -10.43
N PRO A 424 12.33 -9.05 -11.56
CA PRO A 424 11.79 -10.21 -12.27
C PRO A 424 12.87 -11.16 -12.82
N ASN A 425 13.94 -10.67 -13.45
CA ASN A 425 14.99 -11.51 -14.03
C ASN A 425 15.73 -12.35 -12.98
N LEU A 426 15.95 -11.77 -11.79
CA LEU A 426 16.60 -12.45 -10.67
C LEU A 426 15.91 -13.75 -10.26
N TYR A 427 14.58 -13.78 -10.36
CA TYR A 427 13.76 -14.82 -9.73
C TYR A 427 12.96 -15.65 -10.74
N ILE A 428 12.84 -15.18 -11.98
CA ILE A 428 12.40 -15.98 -13.12
C ILE A 428 13.46 -17.05 -13.46
N TYR A 429 14.74 -16.80 -13.14
CA TYR A 429 15.87 -17.66 -13.51
C TYR A 429 16.79 -18.13 -12.35
N GLY A 430 16.62 -17.63 -11.11
CA GLY A 430 17.45 -17.98 -9.96
C GLY A 430 16.70 -18.59 -8.76
N SER A 431 17.29 -19.61 -8.12
CA SER A 431 16.78 -20.28 -6.91
C SER A 431 17.35 -19.75 -5.59
N ASN A 432 18.13 -18.65 -5.61
CA ASN A 432 18.93 -18.22 -4.46
C ASN A 432 18.10 -17.49 -3.39
N LYS A 433 17.85 -18.17 -2.28
CA LYS A 433 17.14 -17.67 -1.08
C LYS A 433 17.90 -16.60 -0.30
N ASP A 434 19.14 -16.32 -0.68
CA ASP A 434 20.03 -15.37 0.00
C ASP A 434 20.18 -14.05 -0.79
N LEU A 435 19.48 -13.90 -1.92
CA LEU A 435 19.47 -12.64 -2.67
C LEU A 435 18.36 -11.73 -2.17
N ILE A 436 18.73 -10.47 -1.97
CA ILE A 436 17.83 -9.37 -1.63
C ILE A 436 18.05 -8.23 -2.61
N THR A 437 17.00 -7.46 -2.84
CA THR A 437 17.08 -6.20 -3.57
C THR A 437 16.89 -5.06 -2.61
N ILE A 438 17.82 -4.11 -2.65
CA ILE A 438 17.77 -2.90 -1.85
C ILE A 438 17.45 -1.74 -2.79
N ARG A 439 16.51 -0.90 -2.37
CA ARG A 439 16.14 0.35 -3.02
C ARG A 439 16.24 1.45 -1.98
N CYS A 440 17.10 2.43 -2.21
CA CYS A 440 17.34 3.49 -1.25
C CYS A 440 17.38 4.85 -1.93
N SER A 441 17.11 5.90 -1.15
CA SER A 441 17.31 7.27 -1.62
C SER A 441 18.75 7.47 -2.11
N SER A 442 18.99 8.44 -2.97
CA SER A 442 20.36 8.89 -3.27
C SER A 442 20.80 9.98 -2.27
N LYS A 443 22.11 10.25 -2.17
CA LYS A 443 22.66 11.33 -1.31
C LYS A 443 22.08 12.72 -1.61
N LYS A 444 21.47 12.92 -2.78
CA LYS A 444 20.88 14.19 -3.25
C LYS A 444 19.37 14.28 -3.04
N GLU A 445 18.71 13.20 -2.60
CA GLU A 445 17.28 13.18 -2.35
C GLU A 445 16.93 13.77 -0.98
N TYR A 446 15.95 14.67 -0.95
CA TYR A 446 15.49 15.31 0.29
C TYR A 446 14.67 14.32 1.12
N MET A 447 15.26 13.77 2.19
CA MET A 447 14.49 13.00 3.17
C MET A 447 13.83 13.97 4.16
N ASN A 448 12.50 14.06 4.10
CA ASN A 448 11.72 14.94 4.95
C ASN A 448 11.75 14.51 6.44
N ASN A 449 11.37 15.40 7.36
CA ASN A 449 11.31 15.16 8.82
C ASN A 449 10.15 14.24 9.26
N SER A 450 9.40 13.66 8.32
CA SER A 450 8.33 12.69 8.57
C SER A 450 8.92 11.26 8.50
N PRO A 451 8.36 10.25 9.19
CA PRO A 451 8.80 8.85 9.10
C PRO A 451 8.64 8.25 7.69
N VAL A 452 9.49 8.70 6.76
CA VAL A 452 9.57 8.19 5.40
C VAL A 452 10.60 7.07 5.41
N ALA A 453 10.26 5.96 4.78
CA ALA A 453 11.22 4.89 4.58
C ALA A 453 12.38 5.42 3.73
N ALA A 454 13.58 5.19 4.22
CA ALA A 454 14.81 5.65 3.64
C ALA A 454 15.45 4.56 2.75
N ALA A 455 15.07 3.30 3.01
CA ALA A 455 15.32 2.19 2.12
C ALA A 455 14.18 1.17 2.16
N TYR A 456 14.14 0.35 1.13
CA TYR A 456 13.36 -0.87 1.05
C TYR A 456 14.24 -2.07 0.77
N ILE A 457 14.01 -3.14 1.52
CA ILE A 457 14.64 -4.45 1.30
C ILE A 457 13.56 -5.41 0.84
N ILE A 458 13.77 -6.06 -0.30
CA ILE A 458 12.85 -7.03 -0.87
C ILE A 458 13.59 -8.35 -1.03
N GLY A 459 13.02 -9.44 -0.53
CA GLY A 459 13.64 -10.77 -0.63
C GLY A 459 12.62 -11.88 -0.55
N ARG A 460 13.07 -13.14 -0.61
CA ARG A 460 12.22 -14.33 -0.58
C ARG A 460 12.89 -15.51 0.11
N GLY A 461 12.10 -16.52 0.43
CA GLY A 461 12.60 -17.84 0.84
C GLY A 461 13.05 -17.94 2.30
N ARG A 462 13.05 -16.85 3.05
CA ARG A 462 13.21 -16.80 4.51
C ARG A 462 12.23 -15.82 5.12
N ASN A 463 11.65 -16.21 6.24
CA ASN A 463 10.70 -15.40 6.97
C ASN A 463 11.45 -14.36 7.80
N VAL A 464 11.10 -13.09 7.63
CA VAL A 464 11.68 -11.98 8.38
C VAL A 464 10.85 -11.64 9.61
N PHE A 465 9.58 -12.06 9.62
CA PHE A 465 8.71 -11.95 10.80
C PHE A 465 8.39 -13.31 11.41
N SER A 466 8.11 -13.32 12.71
CA SER A 466 7.75 -14.52 13.44
C SER A 466 6.33 -14.94 13.08
N LYS A 467 6.11 -16.25 12.83
CA LYS A 467 4.75 -16.80 12.70
C LYS A 467 4.01 -16.78 14.05
N ALA A 468 4.73 -16.73 15.16
CA ALA A 468 4.18 -16.96 16.50
C ALA A 468 3.65 -15.70 17.17
N CYS A 469 4.30 -14.58 16.93
CA CYS A 469 4.02 -13.31 17.58
C CYS A 469 4.47 -12.16 16.68
N PRO A 470 3.91 -10.94 16.83
CA PRO A 470 4.26 -9.79 16.01
C PRO A 470 5.66 -9.28 16.38
N THR A 471 6.70 -9.99 15.93
CA THR A 471 8.12 -9.68 16.12
C THR A 471 8.93 -10.04 14.88
N MET A 472 10.13 -9.49 14.75
CA MET A 472 11.09 -9.95 13.75
C MET A 472 11.69 -11.31 14.15
N THR A 473 12.03 -12.14 13.17
CA THR A 473 12.90 -13.30 13.41
C THR A 473 14.34 -12.84 13.65
N GLY A 474 15.20 -13.71 14.20
CA GLY A 474 16.63 -13.41 14.29
C GLY A 474 17.27 -13.10 12.94
N PHE A 475 16.80 -13.75 11.86
CA PHE A 475 17.20 -13.41 10.48
C PHE A 475 16.74 -12.01 10.08
N GLY A 476 15.45 -11.69 10.26
CA GLY A 476 14.89 -10.39 9.92
C GLY A 476 15.55 -9.25 10.68
N ALA A 477 15.80 -9.44 11.97
CA ALA A 477 16.45 -8.45 12.82
C ALA A 477 17.91 -8.20 12.38
N ASN A 478 18.68 -9.27 12.15
CA ASN A 478 20.07 -9.17 11.68
C ASN A 478 20.17 -8.50 10.31
N LEU A 479 19.29 -8.87 9.38
CA LEU A 479 19.20 -8.24 8.06
C LEU A 479 18.90 -6.74 8.20
N TYR A 480 17.85 -6.40 8.96
CA TYR A 480 17.44 -5.01 9.17
C TYR A 480 18.58 -4.16 9.74
N SER A 481 19.22 -4.62 10.83
CA SER A 481 20.31 -3.89 11.47
C SER A 481 21.54 -3.78 10.59
N THR A 482 21.92 -4.84 9.87
CA THR A 482 23.09 -4.84 8.99
C THR A 482 22.92 -3.81 7.87
N ILE A 483 21.75 -3.82 7.18
CA ILE A 483 21.50 -2.85 6.11
C ILE A 483 21.46 -1.43 6.67
N ARG A 484 20.76 -1.22 7.78
CA ARG A 484 20.68 0.11 8.40
C ARG A 484 22.07 0.65 8.73
N ASP A 485 22.92 -0.17 9.33
CA ASP A 485 24.27 0.24 9.78
C ASP A 485 25.25 0.43 8.62
N GLU A 486 25.06 -0.27 7.50
CA GLU A 486 25.83 0.00 6.27
C GLU A 486 25.36 1.24 5.53
N MET A 487 24.05 1.53 5.58
CA MET A 487 23.45 2.64 4.87
C MET A 487 23.62 4.00 5.55
N TYR A 488 23.57 4.06 6.88
CA TYR A 488 23.53 5.32 7.63
C TYR A 488 24.75 5.49 8.54
N GLU A 489 25.15 6.75 8.70
CA GLU A 489 26.04 7.14 9.79
C GLU A 489 25.29 7.03 11.12
N LYS A 490 26.00 6.60 12.17
CA LYS A 490 25.43 6.39 13.51
C LYS A 490 25.05 7.68 14.20
#